data_AF-A0A1M5LR62-F1
#
_entry.id   AF-A0A1M5LR62-F1
#
_cell.length_a   1.000
_cell.length_b   1.000
_cell.length_c   1.000
_cell.angle_alpha   90.00
_cell.angle_beta   90.00
_cell.angle_gamma   90.00
#
_symmetry.space_group_name_H-M   'P 1'
#
loop_
_entity.id
_entity.type
_entity.pdbx_description
1 polymer ?
#
loop_
_entity_poly.entity_id
_entity_poly.type
_entity_poly.pdbx_seq_one_letter_code
_entity_poly.pdbx_strand_id
1 'polypeptide(L)'
;MSNSNNAARKAAYLFLTLCCGALLAFVGFRVYEIYGPSKVSVPAVPYGLPVGSTVLLGDAPDFNSSVTKLPVQVQTELRRAAELSRAGALSSAYDIYDGVVVLYPDLLNAIWGGVNILFDMATNGVALTENQKDRLALLTGKLQGRYPGTGLAAYLESRVVYMAGNESASLELARAATEKAPSLTQARLWFGELLLKNSRSIQAAGELKTAISLSNGDSPRAYELLAEVYHDSGLLDSCSAVVEYALSQFPVDAKLLLLQGFLKEYQGHFDAAEKIYQRILAFQPDYAEARAAAATLGEKSPPGSGTGVALSPQDRAQIACDILLPLVEKYPENLPLREALGRAYLKGRQFDLARMQFQEIKKADPEYPEIQLRIQEASITRPAPISKTDGLAANLNRAIDSLRGTSGPATTHDFSSMLGHYLVRYGATPREFFKKYSISNFRPVANNVWQESFYIAPYMHTYTVVFDSLNHFRQVHVVVVDSSSNSNHLGVAPEVFTRLLKQNSRISGIGNSTGETDCGDGLVLDAAVWETQDNFEMLARVVGKPAEVRMVRFDKSALPPGLKLCDYASYLNRY
;
A
#
# COMPACT_ATOMS: atom_id res chain seq x y z
N MET A 1 80.56 -18.43 -33.22
CA MET A 1 79.75 -19.12 -32.18
C MET A 1 79.54 -18.32 -30.88
N SER A 2 80.14 -17.13 -30.66
CA SER A 2 80.03 -16.43 -29.37
C SER A 2 78.76 -15.57 -29.15
N ASN A 3 78.03 -15.16 -30.19
CA ASN A 3 76.83 -14.30 -30.05
C ASN A 3 75.55 -15.04 -29.62
N SER A 4 75.49 -16.37 -29.80
CA SER A 4 74.31 -17.19 -29.45
C SER A 4 74.06 -17.25 -27.94
N ASN A 5 75.12 -17.29 -27.13
CA ASN A 5 75.00 -17.46 -25.68
C ASN A 5 74.48 -16.21 -24.96
N ASN A 6 74.72 -15.02 -25.51
CA ASN A 6 74.30 -13.77 -24.87
C ASN A 6 72.81 -13.50 -25.08
N ALA A 7 72.27 -13.85 -26.26
CA ALA A 7 70.84 -13.79 -26.54
C ALA A 7 70.06 -14.80 -25.68
N ALA A 8 70.56 -16.05 -25.57
CA ALA A 8 69.96 -17.08 -24.74
C ALA A 8 69.96 -16.71 -23.24
N ARG A 9 71.05 -16.13 -22.72
CA ARG A 9 71.09 -15.63 -21.33
C ARG A 9 70.10 -14.50 -21.09
N LYS A 10 70.02 -13.51 -22.00
CA LYS A 10 69.05 -12.41 -21.88
C LYS A 10 67.61 -12.93 -21.91
N ALA A 11 67.29 -13.89 -22.79
CA ALA A 11 65.99 -14.53 -22.83
C ALA A 11 65.68 -15.32 -21.54
N ALA A 12 66.67 -16.05 -21.00
CA ALA A 12 66.51 -16.78 -19.74
C ALA A 12 66.28 -15.84 -18.55
N TYR A 13 67.01 -14.72 -18.46
CA TYR A 13 66.76 -13.71 -17.43
C TYR A 13 65.38 -13.07 -17.56
N LEU A 14 64.95 -12.76 -18.79
CA LEU A 14 63.64 -12.17 -19.05
C LEU A 14 62.50 -13.15 -18.73
N PHE A 15 62.71 -14.44 -18.99
CA PHE A 15 61.78 -15.50 -18.61
C PHE A 15 61.72 -15.68 -17.10
N LEU A 16 62.87 -15.68 -16.42
CA LEU A 16 62.94 -15.80 -14.96
C LEU A 16 62.29 -14.61 -14.26
N THR A 17 62.50 -13.38 -14.76
CA THR A 17 61.85 -12.19 -14.19
C THR A 17 60.35 -12.19 -14.43
N LEU A 18 59.86 -12.65 -15.58
CA LEU A 18 58.43 -12.88 -15.84
C LEU A 18 57.84 -13.93 -14.89
N CYS A 19 58.54 -15.05 -14.68
CA CYS A 19 58.09 -16.10 -13.76
C CYS A 19 58.05 -15.62 -12.30
N CYS A 20 59.09 -14.92 -11.84
CA CYS A 20 59.12 -14.33 -10.50
C CYS A 20 58.03 -13.25 -10.33
N GLY A 21 57.81 -12.43 -11.35
CA GLY A 21 56.73 -11.43 -11.36
C GLY A 21 55.34 -12.08 -11.29
N ALA A 22 55.11 -13.14 -12.06
CA ALA A 22 53.86 -13.90 -12.02
C ALA A 22 53.64 -14.59 -10.67
N LEU A 23 54.70 -15.14 -10.06
CA LEU A 23 54.64 -15.75 -8.73
C LEU A 23 54.31 -14.71 -7.65
N LEU A 24 54.95 -13.54 -7.69
CA LEU A 24 54.65 -12.43 -6.76
C LEU A 24 53.22 -11.94 -6.92
N ALA A 25 52.73 -11.81 -8.17
CA ALA A 25 51.34 -11.45 -8.43
C ALA A 25 50.37 -12.52 -7.91
N PHE A 26 50.68 -13.80 -8.11
CA PHE A 26 49.87 -14.91 -7.60
C PHE A 26 49.83 -14.95 -6.07
N VAL A 27 50.98 -14.84 -5.41
CA VAL A 27 51.05 -14.77 -3.94
C VAL A 27 50.31 -13.53 -3.42
N GLY A 28 50.49 -12.38 -4.06
CA GLY A 28 49.74 -11.15 -3.74
C GLY A 28 48.23 -11.34 -3.88
N PHE A 29 47.78 -12.00 -4.94
CA PHE A 29 46.36 -12.33 -5.15
C PHE A 29 45.84 -13.29 -4.06
N ARG A 30 46.60 -14.33 -3.69
CA ARG A 30 46.21 -15.27 -2.62
C ARG A 30 46.16 -14.61 -1.25
N VAL A 31 47.10 -13.72 -0.95
CA VAL A 31 47.07 -12.90 0.26
C VAL A 31 45.85 -11.98 0.25
N TYR A 32 45.51 -11.38 -0.90
CA TYR A 32 44.31 -10.58 -1.05
C TYR A 32 43.01 -11.39 -0.95
N GLU A 33 42.95 -12.66 -1.38
CA GLU A 33 41.77 -13.50 -1.15
C GLU A 33 41.55 -13.84 0.33
N ILE A 34 42.62 -13.98 1.10
CA ILE A 34 42.55 -14.36 2.52
C ILE A 34 42.31 -13.14 3.41
N TYR A 35 42.99 -12.02 3.13
CA TYR A 35 43.01 -10.82 3.98
C TYR A 35 42.37 -9.60 3.33
N GLY A 36 41.91 -9.72 2.08
CA GLY A 36 41.19 -8.65 1.40
C GLY A 36 39.84 -8.37 2.04
N PRO A 37 39.21 -7.25 1.67
CA PRO A 37 37.98 -6.81 2.30
C PRO A 37 36.86 -7.83 2.07
N SER A 38 36.19 -8.22 3.15
CA SER A 38 35.06 -9.15 3.11
C SER A 38 33.95 -8.61 2.21
N LYS A 39 33.31 -9.51 1.46
CA LYS A 39 32.22 -9.18 0.53
C LYS A 39 30.96 -9.91 0.93
N VAL A 40 29.82 -9.25 0.74
CA VAL A 40 28.49 -9.82 0.86
C VAL A 40 27.99 -10.12 -0.55
N SER A 41 27.63 -11.37 -0.79
CA SER A 41 26.89 -11.74 -2.01
C SER A 41 25.46 -11.26 -1.84
N VAL A 42 24.99 -10.48 -2.81
CA VAL A 42 23.61 -10.01 -2.81
C VAL A 42 22.79 -10.85 -3.80
N PRO A 43 21.55 -11.23 -3.45
CA PRO A 43 20.70 -11.97 -4.35
C PRO A 43 20.30 -11.11 -5.55
N ALA A 44 19.93 -11.79 -6.64
CA ALA A 44 19.36 -11.14 -7.80
C ALA A 44 17.90 -10.76 -7.50
N VAL A 45 17.70 -9.50 -7.12
CA VAL A 45 16.37 -8.93 -6.86
C VAL A 45 15.99 -8.02 -8.02
N PRO A 46 14.75 -8.08 -8.55
CA PRO A 46 14.29 -7.13 -9.55
C PRO A 46 14.51 -5.67 -9.13
N TYR A 47 15.02 -4.86 -10.06
CA TYR A 47 15.44 -3.48 -9.85
C TYR A 47 16.56 -3.28 -8.82
N GLY A 48 17.25 -4.35 -8.42
CA GLY A 48 18.50 -4.32 -7.67
C GLY A 48 19.75 -4.31 -8.57
N LEU A 49 20.84 -4.81 -8.02
CA LEU A 49 22.11 -5.03 -8.71
C LEU A 49 22.03 -6.28 -9.60
N PRO A 50 22.85 -6.36 -10.67
CA PRO A 50 22.89 -7.53 -11.54
C PRO A 50 23.22 -8.83 -10.79
N VAL A 51 22.75 -9.96 -11.33
CA VAL A 51 23.06 -11.31 -10.83
C VAL A 51 24.58 -11.47 -10.66
N GLY A 52 25.01 -12.04 -9.53
CA GLY A 52 26.42 -12.26 -9.23
C GLY A 52 27.16 -11.03 -8.68
N SER A 53 26.46 -9.93 -8.45
CA SER A 53 27.04 -8.75 -7.79
C SER A 53 27.46 -9.06 -6.35
N THR A 54 28.52 -8.38 -5.91
CA THR A 54 29.00 -8.41 -4.53
C THR A 54 29.19 -7.00 -4.02
N VAL A 55 28.81 -6.75 -2.77
CA VAL A 55 29.04 -5.48 -2.09
C VAL A 55 30.10 -5.69 -1.01
N LEU A 56 31.00 -4.71 -0.82
CA LEU A 56 31.95 -4.77 0.28
C LEU A 56 31.20 -4.71 1.62
N LEU A 57 31.60 -5.52 2.60
CA LEU A 57 31.00 -5.50 3.93
C LEU A 57 31.30 -4.17 4.63
N GLY A 58 32.56 -3.74 4.61
CA GLY A 58 33.03 -2.57 5.36
C GLY A 58 32.93 -2.78 6.87
N ASP A 59 32.72 -1.70 7.60
CA ASP A 59 32.60 -1.70 9.06
C ASP A 59 31.15 -1.77 9.58
N ALA A 60 30.21 -2.18 8.73
CA ALA A 60 28.80 -2.32 9.09
C ALA A 60 28.60 -3.35 10.22
N PRO A 61 27.94 -2.99 11.33
CA PRO A 61 27.66 -3.95 12.40
C PRO A 61 26.61 -5.00 12.01
N ASP A 62 26.75 -6.21 12.55
CA ASP A 62 25.67 -7.21 12.48
C ASP A 62 24.62 -6.96 13.57
N PHE A 63 23.57 -6.25 13.19
CA PHE A 63 22.43 -5.93 14.06
C PHE A 63 21.66 -7.18 14.52
N ASN A 64 21.73 -8.30 13.80
CA ASN A 64 20.89 -9.49 14.05
C ASN A 64 21.62 -10.59 14.82
N SER A 65 22.94 -10.51 14.97
CA SER A 65 23.79 -11.48 15.67
C SER A 65 23.28 -11.96 17.03
N SER A 66 22.59 -11.09 17.78
CA SER A 66 22.10 -11.37 19.14
C SER A 66 20.62 -11.73 19.19
N VAL A 67 19.86 -11.55 18.11
CA VAL A 67 18.39 -11.75 18.09
C VAL A 67 18.03 -13.22 18.25
N THR A 68 18.79 -14.13 17.62
CA THR A 68 18.55 -15.58 17.64
C THR A 68 18.66 -16.20 19.03
N LYS A 69 19.33 -15.53 19.97
CA LYS A 69 19.53 -15.97 21.35
C LYS A 69 18.43 -15.49 22.30
N LEU A 70 17.52 -14.63 21.83
CA LEU A 70 16.44 -14.07 22.65
C LEU A 70 15.24 -15.02 22.76
N PRO A 71 14.36 -14.85 23.76
CA PRO A 71 13.09 -15.56 23.82
C PRO A 71 12.27 -15.37 22.53
N VAL A 72 11.58 -16.42 22.08
CA VAL A 72 10.77 -16.44 20.84
C VAL A 72 9.75 -15.30 20.81
N GLN A 73 9.18 -14.95 21.95
CA GLN A 73 8.25 -13.82 22.07
C GLN A 73 8.91 -12.49 21.69
N VAL A 74 10.13 -12.22 22.18
CA VAL A 74 10.87 -10.98 21.85
C VAL A 74 11.25 -10.96 20.37
N GLN A 75 11.69 -12.10 19.82
CA GLN A 75 11.95 -12.21 18.38
C GLN A 75 10.70 -11.94 17.54
N THR A 76 9.52 -12.31 18.04
CA THR A 76 8.24 -12.08 17.35
C THR A 76 7.83 -10.61 17.42
N GLU A 77 8.01 -9.95 18.56
CA GLU A 77 7.77 -8.50 18.67
C GLU A 77 8.72 -7.68 17.80
N LEU A 78 10.00 -8.05 17.70
CA LEU A 78 10.94 -7.38 16.78
C LEU A 78 10.53 -7.52 15.31
N ARG A 79 10.08 -8.72 14.90
CA ARG A 79 9.53 -8.94 13.55
C ARG A 79 8.28 -8.09 13.31
N ARG A 80 7.37 -8.06 14.28
CA ARG A 80 6.16 -7.24 14.23
C ARG A 80 6.48 -5.75 14.12
N ALA A 81 7.47 -5.25 14.86
CA ALA A 81 7.91 -3.86 14.77
C ALA A 81 8.45 -3.53 13.37
N ALA A 82 9.24 -4.43 12.77
CA ALA A 82 9.73 -4.28 11.40
C ALA A 82 8.60 -4.34 10.35
N GLU A 83 7.58 -5.17 10.55
CA GLU A 83 6.38 -5.21 9.69
C GLU A 83 5.55 -3.92 9.79
N LEU A 84 5.32 -3.42 11.02
CA LEU A 84 4.62 -2.15 11.24
C LEU A 84 5.36 -0.98 10.62
N SER A 85 6.69 -0.95 10.74
CA SER A 85 7.55 0.04 10.08
C SER A 85 7.39 0.00 8.56
N ARG A 86 7.45 -1.19 7.94
CA ARG A 86 7.22 -1.37 6.49
C ARG A 86 5.82 -0.94 6.06
N ALA A 87 4.82 -1.09 6.92
CA ALA A 87 3.46 -0.62 6.67
C ALA A 87 3.26 0.89 6.92
N GLY A 88 4.31 1.63 7.32
CA GLY A 88 4.24 3.05 7.63
C GLY A 88 3.65 3.38 9.01
N ALA A 89 3.35 2.38 9.85
CA ALA A 89 2.86 2.56 11.21
C ALA A 89 4.02 2.88 12.18
N LEU A 90 4.71 3.99 11.92
CA LEU A 90 5.97 4.37 12.58
C LEU A 90 5.83 4.49 14.11
N SER A 91 4.77 5.13 14.61
CA SER A 91 4.56 5.27 16.06
C SER A 91 4.43 3.92 16.78
N SER A 92 3.59 3.02 16.25
CA SER A 92 3.43 1.68 16.83
C SER A 92 4.69 0.83 16.72
N ALA A 93 5.45 0.97 15.64
CA ALA A 93 6.75 0.31 15.49
C ALA A 93 7.76 0.83 16.53
N TYR A 94 7.80 2.14 16.74
CA TYR A 94 8.67 2.77 17.74
C TYR A 94 8.35 2.29 19.15
N ASP A 95 7.08 2.25 19.54
CA ASP A 95 6.67 1.83 20.89
C ASP A 95 7.14 0.41 21.22
N ILE A 96 7.10 -0.50 20.23
CA ILE A 96 7.61 -1.86 20.40
C ILE A 96 9.13 -1.85 20.56
N TYR A 97 9.86 -1.13 19.69
CA TYR A 97 11.32 -1.06 19.81
C TYR A 97 11.77 -0.43 21.14
N ASP A 98 11.14 0.67 21.57
CA ASP A 98 11.46 1.32 22.85
C ASP A 98 11.17 0.38 24.03
N GLY A 99 10.03 -0.32 24.00
CA GLY A 99 9.69 -1.34 25.00
C GLY A 99 10.73 -2.47 25.08
N VAL A 100 11.22 -2.96 23.93
CA VAL A 100 12.29 -3.96 23.89
C VAL A 100 13.61 -3.38 24.41
N VAL A 101 13.94 -2.12 24.09
CA VAL A 101 15.15 -1.45 24.60
C VAL A 101 15.09 -1.26 26.12
N VAL A 102 13.92 -1.03 26.71
CA VAL A 102 13.76 -0.96 28.17
C VAL A 102 14.12 -2.30 28.83
N LEU A 103 13.71 -3.42 28.23
CA LEU A 103 14.00 -4.76 28.75
C LEU A 103 15.42 -5.25 28.42
N TYR A 104 15.95 -4.84 27.26
CA TYR A 104 17.25 -5.24 26.73
C TYR A 104 18.05 -4.00 26.29
N PRO A 105 18.65 -3.23 27.22
CA PRO A 105 19.23 -1.91 26.96
C PRO A 105 20.42 -1.85 26.02
N ASP A 106 21.02 -3.01 25.72
CA ASP A 106 22.20 -3.18 24.86
C ASP A 106 21.88 -3.99 23.59
N LEU A 107 20.61 -4.31 23.35
CA LEU A 107 20.19 -5.05 22.16
C LEU A 107 20.27 -4.17 20.91
N LEU A 108 21.33 -4.39 20.14
CA LEU A 108 21.67 -3.58 18.98
C LEU A 108 20.54 -3.49 17.93
N ASN A 109 19.84 -4.60 17.67
CA ASN A 109 18.69 -4.63 16.74
C ASN A 109 17.60 -3.63 17.13
N ALA A 110 17.20 -3.63 18.41
CA ALA A 110 16.10 -2.80 18.89
C ALA A 110 16.50 -1.32 18.97
N ILE A 111 17.72 -1.03 19.42
CA ILE A 111 18.28 0.34 19.43
C ILE A 111 18.32 0.88 17.99
N TRP A 112 18.83 0.08 17.05
CA TRP A 112 18.93 0.45 15.65
C TRP A 112 17.56 0.70 15.02
N GLY A 113 16.60 -0.21 15.25
CA GLY A 113 15.22 -0.04 14.80
C GLY A 113 14.61 1.26 15.34
N GLY A 114 14.64 1.46 16.66
CA GLY A 114 14.07 2.66 17.30
C GLY A 114 14.68 3.97 16.80
N VAL A 115 16.01 4.03 16.63
CA VAL A 115 16.70 5.22 16.10
C VAL A 115 16.27 5.55 14.68
N ASN A 116 16.20 4.55 13.80
CA ASN A 116 15.78 4.78 12.41
C ASN A 116 14.33 5.27 12.33
N ILE A 117 13.42 4.68 13.11
CA ILE A 117 12.02 5.12 13.15
C ILE A 117 11.91 6.57 13.62
N LEU A 118 12.61 6.94 14.70
CA LEU A 118 12.59 8.31 15.20
C LEU A 118 13.13 9.31 14.18
N PHE A 119 14.21 8.95 13.47
CA PHE A 119 14.69 9.80 12.40
C PHE A 119 13.69 9.89 11.24
N ASP A 120 13.06 8.79 10.83
CA ASP A 120 12.10 8.77 9.72
C ASP A 120 10.85 9.60 10.05
N MET A 121 10.37 9.54 11.30
CA MET A 121 9.31 10.42 11.81
C MET A 121 9.74 11.89 11.70
N ALA A 122 10.93 12.24 12.17
CA ALA A 122 11.43 13.61 12.12
C ALA A 122 11.59 14.15 10.68
N THR A 123 12.07 13.32 9.75
CA THR A 123 12.27 13.73 8.35
C THR A 123 10.95 13.81 7.57
N ASN A 124 9.92 13.06 7.96
CA ASN A 124 8.60 13.06 7.31
C ASN A 124 7.63 14.11 7.90
N GLY A 125 8.15 15.13 8.59
CA GLY A 125 7.36 16.23 9.13
C GLY A 125 6.50 15.87 10.36
N VAL A 126 6.74 14.70 10.97
CA VAL A 126 6.11 14.35 12.25
C VAL A 126 6.93 15.01 13.37
N ALA A 127 6.28 15.91 14.11
CA ALA A 127 6.91 16.56 15.26
C ALA A 127 7.19 15.53 16.36
N LEU A 128 8.47 15.29 16.65
CA LEU A 128 8.87 14.46 17.79
C LEU A 128 8.52 15.17 19.10
N THR A 129 7.98 14.42 20.06
CA THR A 129 7.83 14.87 21.45
C THR A 129 9.19 15.10 22.10
N GLU A 130 9.27 15.92 23.15
CA GLU A 130 10.53 16.14 23.88
C GLU A 130 11.16 14.83 24.38
N ASN A 131 10.35 13.92 24.91
CA ASN A 131 10.82 12.58 25.31
C ASN A 131 11.41 11.79 24.13
N GLN A 132 10.80 11.86 22.95
CA GLN A 132 11.32 11.19 21.75
C GLN A 132 12.64 11.81 21.27
N LYS A 133 12.82 13.13 21.41
CA LYS A 133 14.09 13.81 21.10
C LYS A 133 15.18 13.38 22.07
N ASP A 134 14.88 13.34 23.37
CA ASP A 134 15.81 12.87 24.40
C ASP A 134 16.20 11.41 24.17
N ARG A 135 15.22 10.56 23.84
CA ARG A 135 15.44 9.16 23.47
C ARG A 135 16.33 9.05 22.22
N LEU A 136 16.06 9.82 21.18
CA LEU A 136 16.88 9.82 19.96
C LEU A 136 18.34 10.19 20.28
N ALA A 137 18.57 11.25 21.07
CA ALA A 137 19.90 11.67 21.47
C ALA A 137 20.62 10.60 22.31
N LEU A 138 19.92 9.97 23.25
CA LEU A 138 20.47 8.90 24.08
C LEU A 138 20.88 7.68 23.24
N LEU A 139 20.00 7.21 22.36
CA LEU A 139 20.22 6.00 21.57
C LEU A 139 21.29 6.21 20.49
N THR A 140 21.31 7.38 19.84
CA THR A 140 22.38 7.73 18.88
C THR A 140 23.73 7.83 19.58
N GLY A 141 23.80 8.47 20.75
CA GLY A 141 25.02 8.54 21.57
C GLY A 141 25.54 7.15 21.99
N LYS A 142 24.66 6.22 22.37
CA LYS A 142 25.04 4.82 22.64
C LYS A 142 25.67 4.14 21.43
N LEU A 143 25.07 4.27 20.25
CA LEU A 143 25.59 3.66 19.03
C LEU A 143 26.92 4.28 18.62
N GLN A 144 27.05 5.61 18.67
CA GLN A 144 28.28 6.32 18.35
C GLN A 144 29.42 5.98 19.32
N GLY A 145 29.13 5.87 20.62
CA GLY A 145 30.11 5.45 21.63
C GLY A 145 30.59 4.00 21.45
N ARG A 146 29.71 3.11 20.97
CA ARG A 146 30.05 1.71 20.69
C ARG A 146 30.81 1.53 19.37
N TYR A 147 30.55 2.39 18.38
CA TYR A 147 31.11 2.29 17.03
C TYR A 147 31.78 3.61 16.59
N PRO A 148 32.75 4.15 17.34
CA PRO A 148 33.35 5.45 17.03
C PRO A 148 34.12 5.42 15.71
N GLY A 149 33.96 6.48 14.90
CA GLY A 149 34.67 6.64 13.63
C GLY A 149 34.23 5.72 12.49
N THR A 150 33.23 4.86 12.73
CA THR A 150 32.71 3.91 11.73
C THR A 150 31.75 4.55 10.72
N GLY A 151 31.40 3.82 9.67
CA GLY A 151 30.34 4.21 8.74
C GLY A 151 28.97 4.34 9.42
N LEU A 152 28.67 3.53 10.45
CA LEU A 152 27.48 3.71 11.28
C LEU A 152 27.49 5.06 12.01
N ALA A 153 28.60 5.46 12.63
CA ALA A 153 28.69 6.74 13.31
C ALA A 153 28.52 7.92 12.33
N ALA A 154 29.14 7.85 11.14
CA ALA A 154 28.97 8.85 10.09
C ALA A 154 27.52 8.94 9.59
N TYR A 155 26.82 7.81 9.49
CA TYR A 155 25.40 7.77 9.15
C TYR A 155 24.54 8.49 10.20
N LEU A 156 24.75 8.18 11.48
CA LEU A 156 23.99 8.80 12.58
C LEU A 156 24.25 10.31 12.64
N GLU A 157 25.51 10.72 12.48
CA GLU A 157 25.90 12.13 12.43
C GLU A 157 25.26 12.84 11.23
N SER A 158 25.25 12.21 10.06
CA SER A 158 24.57 12.72 8.87
C SER A 158 23.09 13.00 9.11
N ARG A 159 22.35 12.07 9.76
CA ARG A 159 20.93 12.27 10.11
C ARG A 159 20.73 13.42 11.10
N VAL A 160 21.57 13.50 12.14
CA VAL A 160 21.49 14.57 13.16
C VAL A 160 21.77 15.94 12.55
N VAL A 161 22.82 16.05 11.73
CA VAL A 161 23.20 17.30 11.06
C VAL A 161 22.13 17.74 10.05
N TYR A 162 21.46 16.81 9.39
CA TYR A 162 20.30 17.11 8.53
C TYR A 162 19.14 17.70 9.34
N MET A 163 18.81 17.11 10.49
CA MET A 163 17.76 17.63 11.37
C MET A 163 18.09 19.03 11.92
N ALA A 164 19.37 19.37 12.03
CA ALA A 164 19.84 20.71 12.36
C ALA A 164 19.79 21.70 11.17
N GLY A 165 19.35 21.26 9.99
CA GLY A 165 19.19 22.08 8.79
C GLY A 165 20.44 22.22 7.92
N ASN A 166 21.52 21.48 8.20
CA ASN A 166 22.75 21.55 7.41
C ASN A 166 22.83 20.40 6.39
N GLU A 167 22.16 20.58 5.25
CA GLU A 167 22.04 19.55 4.23
C GLU A 167 23.38 19.21 3.54
N SER A 168 24.25 20.20 3.30
CA SER A 168 25.52 19.98 2.60
C SER A 168 26.49 19.13 3.43
N ALA A 169 26.62 19.40 4.73
CA ALA A 169 27.41 18.58 5.62
C ALA A 169 26.80 17.18 5.79
N SER A 170 25.47 17.08 5.85
CA SER A 170 24.77 15.80 5.90
C SER A 170 25.09 14.93 4.68
N LEU A 171 25.09 15.51 3.47
CA LEU A 171 25.40 14.80 2.23
C LEU A 171 26.82 14.22 2.22
N GLU A 172 27.82 14.99 2.66
CA GLU A 172 29.20 14.51 2.76
C GLU A 172 29.37 13.41 3.81
N LEU A 173 28.70 13.53 4.96
CA LEU A 173 28.69 12.50 6.00
C LEU A 173 27.97 11.22 5.53
N ALA A 174 26.87 11.35 4.78
CA ALA A 174 26.16 10.22 4.20
C ALA A 174 27.04 9.49 3.17
N ARG A 175 27.76 10.22 2.32
CA ARG A 175 28.76 9.65 1.41
C ARG A 175 29.82 8.88 2.19
N ALA A 176 30.44 9.51 3.19
CA ALA A 176 31.45 8.86 4.04
C ALA A 176 30.91 7.60 4.74
N ALA A 177 29.64 7.61 5.16
CA ALA A 177 29.00 6.43 5.74
C ALA A 177 28.93 5.27 4.74
N THR A 178 28.55 5.53 3.48
CA THR A 178 28.49 4.50 2.44
C THR A 178 29.85 4.01 1.96
N GLU A 179 30.91 4.84 2.08
CA GLU A 179 32.29 4.46 1.77
C GLU A 179 32.87 3.53 2.85
N LYS A 180 32.60 3.81 4.13
CA LYS A 180 33.09 3.03 5.28
C LYS A 180 32.27 1.78 5.57
N ALA A 181 30.95 1.88 5.45
CA ALA A 181 29.99 0.79 5.63
C ALA A 181 29.18 0.53 4.34
N PRO A 182 29.80 0.00 3.27
CA PRO A 182 29.14 -0.15 1.97
C PRO A 182 27.93 -1.10 2.00
N SER A 183 27.87 -2.02 2.97
CA SER A 183 26.77 -2.96 3.19
C SER A 183 25.69 -2.45 4.14
N LEU A 184 25.84 -1.27 4.75
CA LEU A 184 24.83 -0.69 5.63
C LEU A 184 23.67 -0.12 4.81
N THR A 185 22.60 -0.91 4.68
CA THR A 185 21.42 -0.59 3.87
C THR A 185 20.84 0.79 4.17
N GLN A 186 20.68 1.17 5.45
CA GLN A 186 20.12 2.46 5.83
C GLN A 186 21.00 3.65 5.41
N ALA A 187 22.33 3.48 5.40
CA ALA A 187 23.24 4.52 4.91
C ALA A 187 23.10 4.70 3.38
N ARG A 188 22.96 3.60 2.63
CA ARG A 188 22.69 3.62 1.18
C ARG A 188 21.36 4.31 0.87
N LEU A 189 20.29 3.97 1.60
CA LEU A 189 18.97 4.61 1.45
C LEU A 189 19.03 6.10 1.72
N TRP A 190 19.65 6.48 2.84
CA TRP A 190 19.76 7.88 3.24
C TRP A 190 20.59 8.70 2.27
N PHE A 191 21.73 8.18 1.82
CA PHE A 191 22.54 8.86 0.81
C PHE A 191 21.78 8.98 -0.51
N GLY A 192 21.08 7.93 -0.95
CA GLY A 192 20.20 7.96 -2.12
C GLY A 192 19.11 9.03 -2.02
N GLU A 193 18.46 9.17 -0.86
CA GLU A 193 17.44 10.20 -0.63
C GLU A 193 18.04 11.62 -0.71
N LEU A 194 19.19 11.86 -0.07
CA LEU A 194 19.86 13.17 -0.14
C LEU A 194 20.31 13.49 -1.57
N LEU A 195 20.81 12.49 -2.32
CA LEU A 195 21.18 12.66 -3.72
C LEU A 195 19.98 13.04 -4.59
N LEU A 196 18.82 12.42 -4.37
CA LEU A 196 17.57 12.76 -5.05
C LEU A 196 17.16 14.21 -4.76
N LYS A 197 17.17 14.63 -3.48
CA LYS A 197 16.88 16.04 -3.09
C LYS A 197 17.82 17.06 -3.74
N ASN A 198 19.06 16.64 -4.03
CA ASN A 198 20.07 17.45 -4.70
C ASN A 198 20.08 17.29 -6.24
N SER A 199 19.01 16.72 -6.82
CA SER A 199 18.84 16.48 -8.25
C SER A 199 19.95 15.62 -8.90
N ARG A 200 20.62 14.77 -8.11
CA ARG A 200 21.68 13.85 -8.56
C ARG A 200 21.11 12.47 -8.87
N SER A 201 20.12 12.42 -9.77
CA SER A 201 19.29 11.24 -10.06
C SER A 201 20.07 9.97 -10.43
N ILE A 202 21.16 10.08 -11.21
CA ILE A 202 21.96 8.92 -11.63
C ILE A 202 22.66 8.27 -10.44
N GLN A 203 23.26 9.08 -9.57
CA GLN A 203 23.95 8.57 -8.37
C GLN A 203 22.91 7.99 -7.40
N ALA A 204 21.79 8.69 -7.18
CA ALA A 204 20.70 8.22 -6.35
C ALA A 204 20.20 6.83 -6.78
N ALA A 205 19.96 6.62 -8.08
CA ALA A 205 19.54 5.33 -8.61
C ALA A 205 20.53 4.20 -8.29
N GLY A 206 21.85 4.46 -8.38
CA GLY A 206 22.88 3.46 -8.06
C GLY A 206 22.87 3.04 -6.58
N GLU A 207 22.75 4.02 -5.69
CA GLU A 207 22.66 3.79 -4.24
C GLU A 207 21.40 3.01 -3.85
N LEU A 208 20.26 3.37 -4.44
CA LEU A 208 18.97 2.73 -4.18
C LEU A 208 18.90 1.29 -4.70
N LYS A 209 19.46 1.00 -5.89
CA LYS A 209 19.61 -0.37 -6.40
C LYS A 209 20.47 -1.25 -5.49
N THR A 210 21.53 -0.66 -4.93
CA THR A 210 22.38 -1.34 -3.95
C THR A 210 21.60 -1.63 -2.67
N ALA A 211 20.82 -0.67 -2.16
CA ALA A 211 19.96 -0.86 -0.99
C ALA A 211 18.87 -1.92 -1.20
N ILE A 212 18.23 -1.98 -2.37
CA ILE A 212 17.27 -3.03 -2.73
C ILE A 212 17.92 -4.42 -2.63
N SER A 213 19.15 -4.54 -3.14
CA SER A 213 19.87 -5.81 -3.16
C SER A 213 20.31 -6.24 -1.76
N LEU A 214 20.82 -5.30 -0.95
CA LEU A 214 21.25 -5.56 0.42
C LEU A 214 20.07 -5.90 1.36
N SER A 215 18.89 -5.36 1.08
CA SER A 215 17.65 -5.68 1.80
C SER A 215 16.91 -6.90 1.26
N ASN A 216 17.46 -7.61 0.27
CA ASN A 216 16.81 -8.75 -0.39
C ASN A 216 15.41 -8.40 -0.94
N GLY A 217 15.19 -7.15 -1.38
CA GLY A 217 13.91 -6.67 -1.88
C GLY A 217 12.87 -6.37 -0.81
N ASP A 218 13.23 -6.37 0.47
CA ASP A 218 12.30 -6.18 1.60
C ASP A 218 12.16 -4.71 2.07
N SER A 219 12.69 -3.76 1.28
CA SER A 219 12.65 -2.34 1.61
C SER A 219 11.68 -1.58 0.68
N PRO A 220 10.43 -1.33 1.09
CA PRO A 220 9.48 -0.54 0.28
C PRO A 220 10.02 0.85 -0.01
N ARG A 221 10.65 1.48 0.99
CA ARG A 221 11.28 2.80 0.88
C ARG A 221 12.35 2.88 -0.22
N ALA A 222 13.09 1.79 -0.45
CA ALA A 222 14.09 1.74 -1.52
C ALA A 222 13.44 1.82 -2.91
N TYR A 223 12.31 1.12 -3.09
CA TYR A 223 11.53 1.14 -4.32
C TYR A 223 10.81 2.46 -4.51
N GLU A 224 10.25 3.05 -3.45
CA GLU A 224 9.65 4.39 -3.47
C GLU A 224 10.62 5.42 -4.03
N LEU A 225 11.81 5.52 -3.42
CA LEU A 225 12.82 6.49 -3.81
C LEU A 225 13.34 6.22 -5.23
N LEU A 226 13.45 4.94 -5.65
CA LEU A 226 13.89 4.61 -7.01
C LEU A 226 12.83 5.01 -8.04
N ALA A 227 11.54 4.77 -7.73
CA ALA A 227 10.44 5.22 -8.56
C ALA A 227 10.39 6.75 -8.63
N GLU A 228 10.61 7.45 -7.53
CA GLU A 228 10.68 8.92 -7.46
C GLU A 228 11.85 9.46 -8.30
N VAL A 229 13.02 8.83 -8.25
CA VAL A 229 14.15 9.16 -9.15
C VAL A 229 13.74 9.06 -10.62
N TYR A 230 13.05 7.99 -11.02
CA TYR A 230 12.59 7.82 -12.40
C TYR A 230 11.47 8.79 -12.77
N HIS A 231 10.55 9.04 -11.86
CA HIS A 231 9.51 10.04 -11.99
C HIS A 231 10.12 11.41 -12.26
N ASP A 232 10.95 11.93 -11.37
CA ASP A 232 11.50 13.29 -11.46
C ASP A 232 12.43 13.47 -12.67
N SER A 233 13.04 12.39 -13.15
CA SER A 233 13.84 12.36 -14.37
C SER A 233 13.01 12.27 -15.67
N GLY A 234 11.68 12.21 -15.58
CA GLY A 234 10.78 12.07 -16.72
C GLY A 234 10.78 10.67 -17.36
N LEU A 235 11.43 9.69 -16.74
CA LEU A 235 11.53 8.30 -17.21
C LEU A 235 10.29 7.52 -16.76
N LEU A 236 9.11 7.92 -17.25
CA LEU A 236 7.82 7.45 -16.75
C LEU A 236 7.59 5.95 -16.94
N ASP A 237 8.11 5.35 -18.01
CA ASP A 237 8.00 3.89 -18.24
C ASP A 237 8.78 3.10 -17.18
N SER A 238 9.99 3.55 -16.86
CA SER A 238 10.81 2.96 -15.79
C SER A 238 10.15 3.16 -14.43
N CYS A 239 9.57 4.33 -14.18
CA CYS A 239 8.79 4.60 -12.97
C CYS A 239 7.60 3.64 -12.87
N SER A 240 6.79 3.51 -13.92
CA SER A 240 5.64 2.59 -13.95
C SER A 240 6.04 1.16 -13.66
N ALA A 241 7.13 0.68 -14.29
CA ALA A 241 7.60 -0.69 -14.08
C ALA A 241 8.05 -0.94 -12.63
N VAL A 242 8.80 0.00 -12.03
CA VAL A 242 9.20 -0.09 -10.61
C VAL A 242 7.98 -0.06 -9.70
N VAL A 243 7.05 0.88 -9.92
CA VAL A 243 5.85 1.06 -9.11
C VAL A 243 4.95 -0.19 -9.17
N GLU A 244 4.72 -0.75 -10.36
CA GLU A 244 3.92 -1.96 -10.54
C GLU A 244 4.54 -3.17 -9.83
N TYR A 245 5.85 -3.37 -9.99
CA TYR A 245 6.55 -4.44 -9.29
C TYR A 245 6.50 -4.24 -7.77
N ALA A 246 6.82 -3.04 -7.29
CA ALA A 246 6.87 -2.75 -5.87
C ALA A 246 5.48 -2.89 -5.22
N LEU A 247 4.41 -2.43 -5.86
CA LEU A 247 3.03 -2.61 -5.37
C LEU A 247 2.56 -4.07 -5.40
N SER A 248 3.15 -4.94 -6.23
CA SER A 248 2.88 -6.38 -6.17
C SER A 248 3.41 -7.02 -4.88
N GLN A 249 4.47 -6.45 -4.29
CA GLN A 249 5.07 -6.89 -3.03
C GLN A 249 4.51 -6.12 -1.83
N PHE A 250 4.24 -4.82 -2.01
CA PHE A 250 3.82 -3.86 -0.99
C PHE A 250 2.50 -3.17 -1.39
N PRO A 251 1.36 -3.88 -1.38
CA PRO A 251 0.11 -3.42 -2.03
C PRO A 251 -0.59 -2.24 -1.35
N VAL A 252 -0.16 -1.84 -0.16
CA VAL A 252 -0.74 -0.77 0.66
C VAL A 252 0.22 0.39 0.90
N ASP A 253 1.33 0.44 0.17
CA ASP A 253 2.29 1.53 0.28
C ASP A 253 1.72 2.84 -0.29
N ALA A 254 1.55 3.85 0.56
CA ALA A 254 0.89 5.09 0.19
C ALA A 254 1.68 5.90 -0.85
N LYS A 255 3.02 5.92 -0.78
CA LYS A 255 3.85 6.71 -1.69
C LYS A 255 3.93 6.06 -3.07
N LEU A 256 4.05 4.73 -3.13
CA LEU A 256 3.99 3.99 -4.39
C LEU A 256 2.61 4.10 -5.05
N LEU A 257 1.52 4.02 -4.27
CA LEU A 257 0.18 4.27 -4.77
C LEU A 257 0.02 5.71 -5.29
N LEU A 258 0.59 6.69 -4.58
CA LEU A 258 0.55 8.08 -5.02
C LEU A 258 1.23 8.27 -6.38
N LEU A 259 2.44 7.69 -6.56
CA LEU A 259 3.15 7.70 -7.84
C LEU A 259 2.37 6.98 -8.94
N GLN A 260 1.70 5.86 -8.63
CA GLN A 260 0.79 5.19 -9.56
C GLN A 260 -0.35 6.12 -10.00
N GLY A 261 -0.94 6.87 -9.07
CA GLY A 261 -1.96 7.87 -9.36
C GLY A 261 -1.44 8.96 -10.30
N PHE A 262 -0.24 9.51 -10.04
CA PHE A 262 0.38 10.51 -10.91
C PHE A 262 0.57 9.97 -12.34
N LEU A 263 1.09 8.75 -12.47
CA LEU A 263 1.24 8.08 -13.77
C LEU A 263 -0.10 7.92 -14.51
N LYS A 264 -1.19 7.63 -13.80
CA LYS A 264 -2.54 7.56 -14.39
C LYS A 264 -3.05 8.93 -14.83
N GLU A 265 -2.78 9.99 -14.07
CA GLU A 265 -3.10 11.36 -14.49
C GLU A 265 -2.35 11.77 -15.76
N TYR A 266 -1.06 11.46 -15.86
CA TYR A 266 -0.24 11.75 -17.03
C TYR A 266 -0.76 11.06 -18.30
N GLN A 267 -1.37 9.89 -18.14
CA GLN A 267 -2.00 9.13 -19.22
C GLN A 267 -3.43 9.60 -19.54
N GLY A 268 -3.98 10.57 -18.79
CA GLY A 268 -5.36 11.04 -18.94
C GLY A 268 -6.40 10.12 -18.29
N HIS A 269 -5.99 9.10 -17.54
CA HIS A 269 -6.87 8.16 -16.85
C HIS A 269 -7.30 8.70 -15.48
N PHE A 270 -8.00 9.84 -15.46
CA PHE A 270 -8.36 10.56 -14.23
C PHE A 270 -9.22 9.73 -13.26
N ASP A 271 -10.17 8.94 -13.76
CA ASP A 271 -11.01 8.06 -12.93
C ASP A 271 -10.18 7.00 -12.19
N ALA A 272 -9.12 6.49 -12.81
CA ALA A 272 -8.22 5.51 -12.19
C ALA A 272 -7.35 6.19 -11.13
N ALA A 273 -6.82 7.38 -11.43
CA ALA A 273 -6.05 8.17 -10.47
C ALA A 273 -6.88 8.55 -9.24
N GLU A 274 -8.13 9.00 -9.44
CA GLU A 274 -9.04 9.35 -8.35
C GLU A 274 -9.27 8.17 -7.41
N LYS A 275 -9.58 6.98 -7.95
CA LYS A 275 -9.77 5.76 -7.16
C LYS A 275 -8.52 5.39 -6.36
N ILE A 276 -7.34 5.61 -6.92
CA ILE A 276 -6.07 5.36 -6.23
C ILE A 276 -5.90 6.35 -5.07
N TYR A 277 -6.14 7.64 -5.27
CA TYR A 277 -6.04 8.64 -4.18
C TYR A 277 -7.07 8.40 -3.08
N GLN A 278 -8.31 8.07 -3.46
CA GLN A 278 -9.35 7.69 -2.50
C GLN A 278 -8.94 6.45 -1.70
N ARG A 279 -8.28 5.47 -2.33
CA ARG A 279 -7.75 4.29 -1.64
C ARG A 279 -6.71 4.70 -0.61
N ILE A 280 -5.75 5.56 -0.95
CA ILE A 280 -4.75 6.08 0.01
C ILE A 280 -5.44 6.74 1.20
N LEU A 281 -6.39 7.64 0.93
CA LEU A 281 -7.13 8.37 1.96
C LEU A 281 -8.06 7.48 2.80
N ALA A 282 -8.45 6.30 2.31
CA ALA A 282 -9.26 5.36 3.08
C ALA A 282 -8.48 4.69 4.22
N PHE A 283 -7.19 4.39 4.02
CA PHE A 283 -6.35 3.77 5.06
C PHE A 283 -5.38 4.76 5.74
N GLN A 284 -5.06 5.88 5.10
CA GLN A 284 -4.33 7.02 5.68
C GLN A 284 -5.08 8.32 5.40
N PRO A 285 -6.14 8.64 6.18
CA PRO A 285 -6.95 9.83 5.97
C PRO A 285 -6.17 11.14 5.99
N ASP A 286 -5.05 11.18 6.73
CA ASP A 286 -4.19 12.35 6.91
C ASP A 286 -3.03 12.44 5.93
N TYR A 287 -2.99 11.58 4.90
CA TYR A 287 -1.95 11.62 3.89
C TYR A 287 -2.09 12.87 3.00
N ALA A 288 -1.41 13.95 3.38
CA ALA A 288 -1.53 15.28 2.80
C ALA A 288 -1.29 15.30 1.29
N GLU A 289 -0.30 14.53 0.81
CA GLU A 289 0.04 14.47 -0.62
C GLU A 289 -1.09 13.88 -1.46
N ALA A 290 -1.78 12.83 -1.00
CA ALA A 290 -2.92 12.24 -1.71
C ALA A 290 -4.14 13.16 -1.67
N ARG A 291 -4.36 13.88 -0.56
CA ARG A 291 -5.43 14.88 -0.47
C ARG A 291 -5.19 16.02 -1.44
N ALA A 292 -3.97 16.51 -1.52
CA ALA A 292 -3.58 17.53 -2.50
C ALA A 292 -3.73 17.01 -3.93
N ALA A 293 -3.25 15.79 -4.22
CA ALA A 293 -3.36 15.18 -5.53
C ALA A 293 -4.83 15.01 -5.99
N ALA A 294 -5.71 14.56 -5.09
CA ALA A 294 -7.13 14.47 -5.37
C ALA A 294 -7.77 15.85 -5.63
N ALA A 295 -7.36 16.89 -4.90
CA ALA A 295 -7.87 18.24 -5.08
C ALA A 295 -7.41 18.88 -6.40
N THR A 296 -6.22 18.53 -6.89
CA THR A 296 -5.63 19.01 -8.15
C THR A 296 -5.73 17.97 -9.28
N LEU A 297 -6.69 17.05 -9.22
CA LEU A 297 -6.83 15.96 -10.18
C LEU A 297 -6.95 16.50 -11.61
N GLY A 298 -6.11 15.99 -12.51
CA GLY A 298 -6.04 16.39 -13.91
C GLY A 298 -5.23 17.66 -14.18
N GLU A 299 -4.64 18.28 -13.15
CA GLU A 299 -3.77 19.45 -13.28
C GLU A 299 -2.28 19.07 -13.39
N LYS A 300 -1.92 17.81 -13.06
CA LYS A 300 -0.52 17.36 -13.07
C LYS A 300 -0.02 17.16 -14.50
N SER A 301 1.15 17.73 -14.79
CA SER A 301 1.88 17.52 -16.04
C SER A 301 3.08 16.60 -15.82
N PRO A 302 3.45 15.77 -16.82
CA PRO A 302 4.62 14.92 -16.71
C PRO A 302 5.89 15.73 -16.43
N PRO A 303 6.73 15.32 -15.46
CA PRO A 303 8.05 15.91 -15.25
C PRO A 303 8.92 15.79 -16.52
N GLY A 304 9.71 16.83 -16.82
CA GLY A 304 10.63 16.86 -17.97
C GLY A 304 10.04 17.29 -19.32
N SER A 305 8.74 17.62 -19.41
CA SER A 305 8.08 18.05 -20.66
C SER A 305 8.35 19.51 -21.05
N GLY A 306 9.63 19.93 -21.11
CA GLY A 306 10.02 21.30 -21.42
C GLY A 306 10.21 21.55 -22.91
N THR A 307 9.18 22.05 -23.61
CA THR A 307 9.28 23.04 -24.71
C THR A 307 7.88 23.57 -25.06
N GLY A 308 7.59 24.80 -24.63
CA GLY A 308 6.36 25.52 -24.95
C GLY A 308 5.97 26.38 -23.77
N VAL A 309 5.52 27.62 -24.02
CA VAL A 309 4.90 28.45 -22.98
C VAL A 309 3.95 27.56 -22.19
N ALA A 310 4.17 27.43 -20.88
CA ALA A 310 3.32 26.64 -20.00
C ALA A 310 1.98 27.37 -19.86
N LEU A 311 1.17 27.29 -20.92
CA LEU A 311 -0.21 27.73 -20.92
C LEU A 311 -0.93 26.85 -19.90
N SER A 312 -1.59 27.49 -18.94
CA SER A 312 -2.42 26.77 -17.99
C SER A 312 -3.47 25.95 -18.74
N PRO A 313 -4.02 24.87 -18.16
CA PRO A 313 -5.12 24.13 -18.77
C PRO A 313 -6.29 25.05 -19.18
N GLN A 314 -6.50 26.15 -18.45
CA GLN A 314 -7.49 27.18 -18.74
C GLN A 314 -7.11 28.02 -19.97
N ASP A 315 -5.84 28.40 -20.12
CA ASP A 315 -5.36 29.13 -21.30
C ASP A 315 -5.41 28.24 -22.56
N ARG A 316 -5.06 26.96 -22.43
CA ARG A 316 -5.19 25.98 -23.53
C ARG A 316 -6.65 25.75 -23.91
N ALA A 317 -7.54 25.68 -22.92
CA ALA A 317 -8.96 25.57 -23.13
C ALA A 317 -9.53 26.83 -23.79
N GLN A 318 -9.05 28.02 -23.41
CA GLN A 318 -9.48 29.29 -24.00
C GLN A 318 -9.08 29.37 -25.47
N ILE A 319 -7.85 29.00 -25.83
CA ILE A 319 -7.42 28.94 -27.25
C ILE A 319 -8.28 27.94 -28.04
N ALA A 320 -8.59 26.78 -27.45
CA ALA A 320 -9.48 25.82 -28.09
C ALA A 320 -10.89 26.39 -28.30
N CYS A 321 -11.42 27.15 -27.34
CA CYS A 321 -12.70 27.84 -27.49
C CYS A 321 -12.65 28.91 -28.59
N ASP A 322 -11.59 29.71 -28.64
CA ASP A 322 -11.42 30.79 -29.64
C ASP A 322 -11.39 30.25 -31.08
N ILE A 323 -10.87 29.03 -31.28
CA ILE A 323 -10.86 28.36 -32.58
C ILE A 323 -12.21 27.71 -32.88
N LEU A 324 -12.82 27.03 -31.90
CA LEU A 324 -14.01 26.21 -32.11
C LEU A 324 -15.30 27.03 -32.19
N LEU A 325 -15.40 28.15 -31.45
CA LEU A 325 -16.57 29.02 -31.42
C LEU A 325 -17.01 29.51 -32.81
N PRO A 326 -16.16 30.17 -33.63
CA PRO A 326 -16.58 30.66 -34.95
C PRO A 326 -16.90 29.51 -35.93
N LEU A 327 -16.30 28.34 -35.73
CA LEU A 327 -16.59 27.16 -36.55
C LEU A 327 -17.99 26.60 -36.23
N VAL A 328 -18.37 26.54 -34.95
CA VAL A 328 -19.72 26.11 -34.53
C VAL A 328 -20.78 27.09 -35.01
N GLU A 329 -20.51 28.40 -34.96
CA GLU A 329 -21.41 29.42 -35.48
C GLU A 329 -21.63 29.30 -37.00
N LYS A 330 -20.57 28.98 -37.74
CA LYS A 330 -20.63 28.80 -39.20
C LYS A 330 -21.27 27.48 -39.63
N TYR A 331 -21.13 26.43 -38.81
CA TYR A 331 -21.63 25.08 -39.10
C TYR A 331 -22.45 24.53 -37.92
N PRO A 332 -23.63 25.12 -37.61
CA PRO A 332 -24.39 24.81 -36.40
C PRO A 332 -24.93 23.37 -36.34
N GLU A 333 -25.11 22.72 -37.49
CA GLU A 333 -25.56 21.33 -37.65
C GLU A 333 -24.43 20.30 -37.42
N ASN A 334 -23.17 20.74 -37.31
CA ASN A 334 -22.05 19.84 -37.09
C ASN A 334 -21.92 19.49 -35.60
N LEU A 335 -22.64 18.46 -35.17
CA LEU A 335 -22.70 18.02 -33.77
C LEU A 335 -21.33 17.66 -33.16
N PRO A 336 -20.40 16.97 -33.87
CA PRO A 336 -19.04 16.72 -33.37
C PRO A 336 -18.24 18.00 -33.06
N LEU A 337 -18.41 19.03 -33.89
CA LEU A 337 -17.76 20.31 -33.69
C LEU A 337 -18.32 21.04 -32.45
N ARG A 338 -19.64 20.94 -32.25
CA ARG A 338 -20.32 21.45 -31.06
C ARG A 338 -19.91 20.68 -29.80
N GLU A 339 -19.68 19.37 -29.90
CA GLU A 339 -19.18 18.54 -28.81
C GLU A 339 -17.75 18.94 -28.43
N ALA A 340 -16.88 19.15 -29.43
CA ALA A 340 -15.52 19.62 -29.21
C ALA A 340 -15.50 20.97 -28.46
N LEU A 341 -16.40 21.90 -28.81
CA LEU A 341 -16.56 23.18 -28.10
C LEU A 341 -17.05 22.98 -26.66
N GLY A 342 -18.06 22.13 -26.46
CA GLY A 342 -18.55 21.79 -25.11
C GLY A 342 -17.45 21.19 -24.22
N ARG A 343 -16.60 20.33 -24.78
CA ARG A 343 -15.45 19.74 -24.08
C ARG A 343 -14.34 20.77 -23.82
N ALA A 344 -14.12 21.72 -24.71
CA ALA A 344 -13.20 22.83 -24.48
C ALA A 344 -13.68 23.70 -23.30
N TYR A 345 -14.98 24.00 -23.23
CA TYR A 345 -15.57 24.71 -22.09
C TYR A 345 -15.47 23.94 -20.78
N LEU A 346 -15.64 22.61 -20.78
CA LEU A 346 -15.40 21.77 -19.59
C LEU A 346 -13.96 21.92 -19.08
N LYS A 347 -12.98 21.84 -19.99
CA LYS A 347 -11.55 22.00 -19.66
C LYS A 347 -11.22 23.41 -19.15
N GLY A 348 -11.95 24.42 -19.63
CA GLY A 348 -11.85 25.81 -19.19
C GLY A 348 -12.63 26.15 -17.91
N ARG A 349 -13.28 25.15 -17.27
CA ARG A 349 -14.18 25.33 -16.10
C ARG A 349 -15.39 26.22 -16.37
N GLN A 350 -15.77 26.39 -17.63
CA GLN A 350 -16.95 27.14 -18.06
C GLN A 350 -18.16 26.19 -18.17
N PHE A 351 -18.55 25.60 -17.04
CA PHE A 351 -19.50 24.48 -16.97
C PHE A 351 -20.89 24.82 -17.53
N ASP A 352 -21.37 26.05 -17.33
CA ASP A 352 -22.65 26.49 -17.89
C ASP A 352 -22.64 26.54 -19.41
N LEU A 353 -21.53 27.04 -20.01
CA LEU A 353 -21.37 27.07 -21.46
C LEU A 353 -21.23 25.67 -22.04
N ALA A 354 -20.45 24.79 -21.39
CA ALA A 354 -20.34 23.39 -21.76
C ALA A 354 -21.70 22.69 -21.76
N ARG A 355 -22.48 22.87 -20.69
CA ARG A 355 -23.81 22.29 -20.54
C ARG A 355 -24.76 22.73 -21.65
N MET A 356 -24.74 24.02 -22.01
CA MET A 356 -25.55 24.53 -23.12
C MET A 356 -25.19 23.83 -24.44
N GLN A 357 -23.90 23.65 -24.75
CA GLN A 357 -23.51 22.97 -25.99
C GLN A 357 -24.01 21.52 -26.02
N PHE A 358 -23.88 20.78 -24.93
CA PHE A 358 -24.35 19.39 -24.87
C PHE A 358 -25.88 19.27 -24.88
N GLN A 359 -26.61 20.23 -24.31
CA GLN A 359 -28.06 20.26 -24.40
C GLN A 359 -28.55 20.49 -25.83
N GLU A 360 -27.88 21.34 -26.60
CA GLU A 360 -28.20 21.55 -28.01
C GLU A 360 -27.92 20.31 -28.85
N ILE A 361 -26.84 19.57 -28.59
CA ILE A 361 -26.58 18.28 -29.24
C ILE A 361 -27.69 17.28 -28.92
N LYS A 362 -28.09 17.17 -27.64
CA LYS A 362 -29.18 16.26 -27.23
C LYS A 362 -30.53 16.63 -27.87
N LYS A 363 -30.78 17.92 -28.13
CA LYS A 363 -32.00 18.36 -28.84
C LYS A 363 -31.97 17.98 -30.31
N ALA A 364 -30.80 18.10 -30.96
CA ALA A 364 -30.63 17.77 -32.36
C ALA A 364 -30.62 16.25 -32.61
N ASP A 365 -29.94 15.51 -31.74
CA ASP A 365 -29.85 14.05 -31.80
C ASP A 365 -29.89 13.45 -30.38
N PRO A 366 -31.06 12.93 -29.95
CA PRO A 366 -31.23 12.31 -28.64
C PRO A 366 -30.42 11.01 -28.43
N GLU A 367 -29.99 10.34 -29.50
CA GLU A 367 -29.19 9.11 -29.45
C GLU A 367 -27.69 9.38 -29.66
N TYR A 368 -27.29 10.66 -29.76
CA TYR A 368 -25.89 11.04 -29.94
C TYR A 368 -25.01 10.39 -28.84
N PRO A 369 -23.92 9.70 -29.21
CA PRO A 369 -23.13 8.91 -28.27
C PRO A 369 -22.70 9.69 -27.03
N GLU A 370 -22.87 9.07 -25.86
CA GLU A 370 -22.41 9.59 -24.57
C GLU A 370 -22.97 10.98 -24.17
N ILE A 371 -23.98 11.52 -24.88
CA ILE A 371 -24.42 12.91 -24.66
C ILE A 371 -25.01 13.14 -23.26
N GLN A 372 -25.68 12.13 -22.71
CA GLN A 372 -26.23 12.19 -21.36
C GLN A 372 -25.11 12.25 -20.29
N LEU A 373 -23.99 11.56 -20.53
CA LEU A 373 -22.81 11.61 -19.67
C LEU A 373 -22.17 13.01 -19.73
N ARG A 374 -22.02 13.59 -20.93
CA ARG A 374 -21.48 14.95 -21.12
C ARG A 374 -22.29 16.05 -20.40
N ILE A 375 -23.62 15.95 -20.44
CA ILE A 375 -24.51 16.87 -19.70
C ILE A 375 -24.31 16.72 -18.19
N GLN A 376 -24.13 15.49 -17.72
CA GLN A 376 -23.89 15.19 -16.31
C GLN A 376 -22.53 15.75 -15.85
N GLU A 377 -21.46 15.53 -16.62
CA GLU A 377 -20.12 16.09 -16.40
C GLU A 377 -20.17 17.62 -16.23
N ALA A 378 -20.96 18.32 -17.05
CA ALA A 378 -21.12 19.77 -17.00
C ALA A 378 -21.97 20.29 -15.83
N SER A 379 -22.54 19.40 -15.00
CA SER A 379 -23.51 19.77 -13.94
C SER A 379 -23.01 19.56 -12.49
N ILE A 380 -21.84 18.95 -12.29
CA ILE A 380 -21.42 18.41 -10.99
C ILE A 380 -20.71 19.45 -10.06
N THR A 381 -20.28 20.62 -10.53
CA THR A 381 -19.37 21.49 -9.75
C THR A 381 -20.03 22.70 -9.09
N ARG A 382 -20.78 22.44 -8.00
CA ARG A 382 -20.83 23.35 -6.84
C ARG A 382 -21.16 22.56 -5.55
N PRO A 383 -20.16 22.10 -4.78
CA PRO A 383 -20.38 21.75 -3.39
C PRO A 383 -20.38 23.03 -2.54
N ALA A 384 -21.45 23.24 -1.77
CA ALA A 384 -21.47 24.18 -0.66
C ALA A 384 -20.42 23.77 0.40
N PRO A 385 -19.92 24.71 1.25
CA PRO A 385 -18.94 24.39 2.27
C PRO A 385 -19.49 23.31 3.22
N ILE A 386 -18.66 22.30 3.44
CA ILE A 386 -18.98 21.10 4.23
C ILE A 386 -19.19 21.52 5.69
N SER A 387 -20.43 21.37 6.18
CA SER A 387 -20.75 21.47 7.61
C SER A 387 -20.09 20.32 8.37
N LYS A 388 -19.45 20.67 9.50
CA LYS A 388 -18.62 19.82 10.37
C LYS A 388 -19.39 18.75 11.17
N THR A 389 -20.57 18.30 10.74
CA THR A 389 -21.46 17.52 11.62
C THR A 389 -21.85 16.12 11.16
N ASP A 390 -21.43 15.66 9.97
CA ASP A 390 -21.80 14.32 9.52
C ASP A 390 -20.58 13.40 9.47
N GLY A 391 -20.60 12.39 10.35
CA GLY A 391 -19.50 11.44 10.57
C GLY A 391 -19.06 10.67 9.31
N LEU A 392 -17.78 10.29 9.32
CA LEU A 392 -17.05 9.63 8.25
C LEU A 392 -17.77 8.38 7.68
N ALA A 393 -18.53 7.65 8.50
CA ALA A 393 -19.30 6.47 8.08
C ALA A 393 -20.45 6.80 7.12
N ALA A 394 -21.14 7.94 7.29
CA ALA A 394 -22.25 8.35 6.42
C ALA A 394 -21.78 8.89 5.07
N ASN A 395 -20.54 9.37 5.00
CA ASN A 395 -19.92 9.88 3.78
C ASN A 395 -19.25 8.76 2.97
N LEU A 396 -18.69 7.75 3.63
CA LEU A 396 -18.13 6.57 2.96
C LEU A 396 -19.23 5.73 2.30
N ASN A 397 -20.38 5.55 2.97
CA ASN A 397 -21.53 4.85 2.39
C ASN A 397 -22.10 5.57 1.14
N ARG A 398 -22.14 6.91 1.14
CA ARG A 398 -22.56 7.70 -0.03
C ARG A 398 -21.58 7.63 -1.20
N ALA A 399 -20.27 7.63 -0.93
CA ALA A 399 -19.24 7.52 -1.95
C ALA A 399 -19.15 6.09 -2.54
N ILE A 400 -19.44 5.07 -1.73
CA ILE A 400 -19.53 3.67 -2.20
C ILE A 400 -20.82 3.44 -3.01
N ASP A 401 -21.93 4.10 -2.65
CA ASP A 401 -23.21 4.04 -3.38
C ASP A 401 -23.16 4.75 -4.74
N SER A 402 -22.39 5.83 -4.89
CA SER A 402 -22.23 6.53 -6.16
C SER A 402 -21.34 5.77 -7.16
N LEU A 403 -20.38 4.97 -6.69
CA LEU A 403 -19.46 4.20 -7.53
C LEU A 403 -20.07 2.92 -8.16
N ARG A 404 -21.27 2.49 -7.73
CA ARG A 404 -21.88 1.21 -8.18
C ARG A 404 -23.28 1.34 -8.79
N GLY A 405 -23.74 2.56 -9.04
CA GLY A 405 -25.10 2.82 -9.53
C GLY A 405 -25.36 2.59 -11.04
N THR A 406 -24.37 2.13 -11.82
CA THR A 406 -24.45 2.09 -13.30
C THR A 406 -24.66 0.70 -13.92
N SER A 407 -24.92 -0.34 -13.14
CA SER A 407 -25.32 -1.65 -13.66
C SER A 407 -26.61 -2.10 -12.99
N GLY A 408 -27.56 -2.64 -13.77
CA GLY A 408 -28.75 -3.28 -13.22
C GLY A 408 -28.40 -4.41 -12.25
N PRO A 409 -29.36 -4.90 -11.44
CA PRO A 409 -29.09 -5.91 -10.42
C PRO A 409 -28.42 -7.14 -11.05
N ALA A 410 -27.17 -7.41 -10.66
CA ALA A 410 -26.39 -8.51 -11.21
C ALA A 410 -26.99 -9.85 -10.78
N THR A 411 -27.06 -10.82 -11.69
CA THR A 411 -27.48 -12.21 -11.40
C THR A 411 -26.30 -13.07 -10.93
N THR A 412 -25.08 -12.69 -11.30
CA THR A 412 -23.84 -13.36 -10.94
C THR A 412 -23.34 -12.89 -9.58
N HIS A 413 -23.10 -13.81 -8.64
CA HIS A 413 -22.45 -13.50 -7.37
C HIS A 413 -21.00 -13.06 -7.62
N ASP A 414 -20.65 -11.85 -7.19
CA ASP A 414 -19.28 -11.34 -7.20
C ASP A 414 -18.76 -11.15 -5.76
N PHE A 415 -17.53 -10.64 -5.62
CA PHE A 415 -16.91 -10.34 -4.33
C PHE A 415 -17.74 -9.41 -3.41
N SER A 416 -18.76 -8.71 -3.92
CA SER A 416 -19.56 -7.75 -3.16
C SER A 416 -20.63 -8.36 -2.23
N SER A 417 -20.89 -9.67 -2.31
CA SER A 417 -21.83 -10.40 -1.43
C SER A 417 -21.14 -11.44 -0.54
N MET A 418 -19.80 -11.46 -0.56
CA MET A 418 -18.99 -12.47 0.12
C MET A 418 -19.31 -12.51 1.62
N LEU A 419 -19.66 -13.67 2.17
CA LEU A 419 -20.05 -13.82 3.58
C LEU A 419 -21.14 -12.84 4.07
N GLY A 420 -22.13 -12.58 3.21
CA GLY A 420 -23.30 -11.78 3.58
C GLY A 420 -23.07 -10.27 3.68
N HIS A 421 -21.96 -9.75 3.13
CA HIS A 421 -21.66 -8.32 3.08
C HIS A 421 -22.49 -7.57 2.02
N TYR A 422 -23.82 -7.69 2.05
CA TYR A 422 -24.65 -6.89 1.16
C TYR A 422 -24.39 -5.41 1.39
N LEU A 423 -23.99 -4.72 0.33
CA LEU A 423 -23.63 -3.32 0.34
C LEU A 423 -24.89 -2.46 0.26
N VAL A 424 -25.78 -2.65 1.23
CA VAL A 424 -26.99 -1.86 1.42
C VAL A 424 -26.96 -1.39 2.87
N ARG A 425 -27.24 -0.11 3.10
CA ARG A 425 -27.35 0.42 4.46
C ARG A 425 -28.43 -0.33 5.25
N TYR A 426 -28.16 -0.63 6.52
CA TYR A 426 -29.22 -1.01 7.45
C TYR A 426 -30.30 0.09 7.47
N GLY A 427 -31.56 -0.30 7.63
CA GLY A 427 -32.70 0.60 7.48
C GLY A 427 -33.31 0.62 6.07
N ALA A 428 -32.61 0.13 5.04
CA ALA A 428 -33.11 0.19 3.66
C ALA A 428 -34.36 -0.67 3.44
N THR A 429 -35.24 -0.20 2.57
CA THR A 429 -36.44 -0.92 2.14
C THR A 429 -36.10 -2.11 1.24
N PRO A 430 -36.97 -3.14 1.11
CA PRO A 430 -36.78 -4.22 0.16
C PRO A 430 -36.57 -3.72 -1.27
N ARG A 431 -37.25 -2.63 -1.65
CA ARG A 431 -37.09 -2.02 -2.98
C ARG A 431 -35.68 -1.47 -3.20
N GLU A 432 -35.11 -0.79 -2.21
CA GLU A 432 -33.72 -0.31 -2.28
C GLU A 432 -32.72 -1.47 -2.31
N PHE A 433 -32.96 -2.52 -1.52
CA PHE A 433 -32.12 -3.72 -1.48
C PHE A 433 -32.10 -4.46 -2.83
N PHE A 434 -33.28 -4.79 -3.36
CA PHE A 434 -33.43 -5.54 -4.61
C PHE A 434 -33.21 -4.71 -5.88
N LYS A 435 -32.99 -3.39 -5.74
CA LYS A 435 -32.45 -2.56 -6.83
C LYS A 435 -31.00 -2.94 -7.15
N LYS A 436 -30.24 -3.38 -6.13
CA LYS A 436 -28.82 -3.72 -6.23
C LYS A 436 -28.59 -5.22 -6.40
N TYR A 437 -29.42 -6.05 -5.77
CA TYR A 437 -29.33 -7.51 -5.82
C TYR A 437 -30.54 -8.11 -6.51
N SER A 438 -30.33 -8.97 -7.50
CA SER A 438 -31.46 -9.53 -8.27
C SER A 438 -32.34 -10.37 -7.36
N ILE A 439 -33.60 -9.98 -7.21
CA ILE A 439 -34.59 -10.74 -6.43
C ILE A 439 -34.74 -12.18 -6.92
N SER A 440 -34.40 -12.48 -8.18
CA SER A 440 -34.40 -13.83 -8.75
C SER A 440 -33.48 -14.82 -8.02
N ASN A 441 -32.44 -14.31 -7.35
CA ASN A 441 -31.50 -15.15 -6.59
C ASN A 441 -32.06 -15.56 -5.23
N PHE A 442 -33.12 -14.87 -4.77
CA PHE A 442 -33.69 -15.05 -3.45
C PHE A 442 -35.04 -15.77 -3.51
N ARG A 443 -35.31 -16.55 -2.48
CA ARG A 443 -36.59 -17.21 -2.21
C ARG A 443 -37.16 -16.68 -0.89
N PRO A 444 -38.44 -16.32 -0.83
CA PRO A 444 -39.06 -15.95 0.44
C PRO A 444 -39.16 -17.19 1.33
N VAL A 445 -38.66 -17.09 2.57
CA VAL A 445 -38.71 -18.18 3.56
C VAL A 445 -39.62 -17.87 4.75
N ALA A 446 -39.84 -16.59 5.03
CA ALA A 446 -40.85 -16.09 5.97
C ALA A 446 -41.26 -14.67 5.56
N ASN A 447 -42.25 -14.09 6.25
CA ASN A 447 -42.59 -12.68 6.07
C ASN A 447 -41.35 -11.83 6.32
N ASN A 448 -40.99 -10.99 5.35
CA ASN A 448 -39.84 -10.10 5.40
C ASN A 448 -38.48 -10.82 5.49
N VAL A 449 -38.41 -12.09 5.11
CA VAL A 449 -37.17 -12.88 5.12
C VAL A 449 -36.94 -13.56 3.78
N TRP A 450 -35.77 -13.32 3.21
CA TRP A 450 -35.41 -13.74 1.86
C TRP A 450 -34.09 -14.50 1.91
N GLN A 451 -34.02 -15.66 1.28
CA GLN A 451 -32.85 -16.53 1.32
C GLN A 451 -32.34 -16.84 -0.09
N GLU A 452 -31.04 -16.74 -0.28
CA GLU A 452 -30.36 -17.24 -1.47
C GLU A 452 -29.44 -18.41 -1.11
N SER A 453 -29.20 -19.28 -2.07
CA SER A 453 -28.28 -20.41 -1.90
C SER A 453 -27.55 -20.70 -3.19
N PHE A 454 -26.25 -20.94 -3.09
CA PHE A 454 -25.39 -21.19 -4.23
C PHE A 454 -24.19 -22.04 -3.83
N TYR A 455 -23.57 -22.67 -4.83
CA TYR A 455 -22.43 -23.56 -4.63
C TYR A 455 -21.16 -22.91 -5.17
N ILE A 456 -20.13 -22.80 -4.33
CA ILE A 456 -18.76 -22.43 -4.73
C ILE A 456 -17.86 -23.53 -4.21
N ALA A 457 -17.44 -24.43 -5.10
CA ALA A 457 -16.71 -25.62 -4.71
C ALA A 457 -15.53 -25.32 -3.75
N PRO A 458 -15.42 -26.04 -2.61
CA PRO A 458 -16.25 -27.17 -2.17
C PRO A 458 -17.42 -26.81 -1.23
N TYR A 459 -17.81 -25.54 -1.11
CA TYR A 459 -18.75 -25.05 -0.11
C TYR A 459 -20.15 -24.74 -0.66
N MET A 460 -21.16 -25.18 0.08
CA MET A 460 -22.53 -24.73 -0.08
C MET A 460 -22.76 -23.49 0.79
N HIS A 461 -23.21 -22.40 0.17
CA HIS A 461 -23.49 -21.14 0.84
C HIS A 461 -25.00 -20.91 0.89
N THR A 462 -25.50 -20.50 2.04
CA THR A 462 -26.89 -20.10 2.25
C THR A 462 -26.92 -18.78 3.00
N TYR A 463 -27.40 -17.72 2.35
CA TYR A 463 -27.47 -16.38 2.93
C TYR A 463 -28.93 -15.95 3.09
N THR A 464 -29.29 -15.53 4.29
CA THR A 464 -30.66 -15.15 4.65
C THR A 464 -30.68 -13.69 5.08
N VAL A 465 -31.41 -12.88 4.33
CA VAL A 465 -31.61 -11.44 4.54
C VAL A 465 -32.91 -11.23 5.29
N VAL A 466 -32.85 -10.51 6.40
CA VAL A 466 -33.98 -10.26 7.29
C VAL A 466 -34.30 -8.76 7.29
N PHE A 467 -35.56 -8.45 6.99
CA PHE A 467 -36.15 -7.13 7.18
C PHE A 467 -37.04 -7.15 8.44
N ASP A 468 -37.08 -6.05 9.20
CA ASP A 468 -37.95 -5.94 10.37
C ASP A 468 -39.44 -5.82 9.98
N SER A 469 -40.33 -5.72 10.97
CA SER A 469 -41.78 -5.58 10.74
C SER A 469 -42.16 -4.31 9.98
N LEU A 470 -41.27 -3.32 9.91
CA LEU A 470 -41.45 -2.07 9.17
C LEU A 470 -40.80 -2.13 7.77
N ASN A 471 -40.35 -3.31 7.33
CA ASN A 471 -39.63 -3.51 6.07
C ASN A 471 -38.30 -2.76 6.01
N HIS A 472 -37.56 -2.71 7.12
CA HIS A 472 -36.20 -2.18 7.10
C HIS A 472 -35.19 -3.31 7.18
N PHE A 473 -34.17 -3.28 6.31
CA PHE A 473 -33.07 -4.25 6.32
C PHE A 473 -32.32 -4.18 7.65
N ARG A 474 -32.22 -5.30 8.37
CA ARG A 474 -31.64 -5.33 9.73
C ARG A 474 -30.55 -6.37 9.92
N GLN A 475 -30.69 -7.54 9.30
CA GLN A 475 -29.84 -8.69 9.66
C GLN A 475 -29.52 -9.54 8.44
N VAL A 476 -28.36 -10.19 8.50
CA VAL A 476 -27.95 -11.21 7.55
C VAL A 476 -27.46 -12.42 8.32
N HIS A 477 -27.99 -13.59 8.00
CA HIS A 477 -27.51 -14.88 8.48
C HIS A 477 -26.82 -15.61 7.34
N VAL A 478 -25.67 -16.17 7.63
CA VAL A 478 -24.84 -16.87 6.66
C VAL A 478 -24.53 -18.24 7.21
N VAL A 479 -24.82 -19.25 6.41
CA VAL A 479 -24.44 -20.64 6.69
C VAL A 479 -23.55 -21.10 5.54
N VAL A 480 -22.39 -21.64 5.89
CA VAL A 480 -21.46 -22.25 4.94
C VAL A 480 -21.19 -23.67 5.37
N VAL A 481 -21.52 -24.63 4.49
CA VAL A 481 -21.35 -26.06 4.74
C VAL A 481 -20.32 -26.62 3.77
N ASP A 482 -19.34 -27.34 4.29
CA ASP A 482 -18.38 -28.09 3.48
C ASP A 482 -19.01 -29.37 2.93
N SER A 483 -19.29 -29.37 1.63
CA SER A 483 -19.88 -30.52 0.93
C SER A 483 -18.89 -31.69 0.73
N SER A 484 -17.60 -31.47 0.97
CA SER A 484 -16.56 -32.50 0.86
C SER A 484 -16.35 -33.32 2.15
N SER A 485 -17.01 -32.94 3.24
CA SER A 485 -16.81 -33.52 4.58
C SER A 485 -17.50 -34.87 4.78
N ASN A 486 -17.01 -35.91 4.12
CA ASN A 486 -17.29 -37.29 4.52
C ASN A 486 -16.46 -37.62 5.77
N SER A 487 -17.11 -37.57 6.95
CA SER A 487 -16.82 -38.33 8.18
C SER A 487 -15.43 -39.00 8.30
N ASN A 488 -14.51 -38.37 9.04
CA ASN A 488 -13.46 -39.00 9.90
C ASN A 488 -12.22 -38.10 10.12
N HIS A 489 -12.39 -36.85 10.57
CA HIS A 489 -11.26 -36.08 11.10
C HIS A 489 -11.33 -36.04 12.62
N LEU A 490 -10.86 -37.13 13.23
CA LEU A 490 -10.39 -37.15 14.62
C LEU A 490 -9.25 -36.13 14.75
N GLY A 491 -9.56 -34.94 15.26
CA GLY A 491 -8.58 -34.09 15.94
C GLY A 491 -7.78 -33.07 15.11
N VAL A 492 -8.18 -32.69 13.90
CA VAL A 492 -7.58 -31.56 13.16
C VAL A 492 -8.66 -30.59 12.73
N ALA A 493 -8.49 -29.31 13.10
CA ALA A 493 -9.46 -28.24 12.87
C ALA A 493 -9.91 -28.15 11.39
N PRO A 494 -11.21 -27.96 11.10
CA PRO A 494 -11.71 -27.92 9.73
C PRO A 494 -11.19 -26.69 8.99
N GLU A 495 -10.64 -26.90 7.79
CA GLU A 495 -10.09 -25.84 6.92
C GLU A 495 -11.07 -24.67 6.67
N VAL A 496 -12.39 -24.93 6.71
CA VAL A 496 -13.43 -23.94 6.42
C VAL A 496 -13.46 -22.78 7.40
N PHE A 497 -13.49 -23.04 8.72
CA PHE A 497 -13.60 -21.96 9.71
C PHE A 497 -12.39 -21.02 9.62
N THR A 498 -11.18 -21.56 9.57
CA THR A 498 -9.94 -20.77 9.44
C THR A 498 -9.90 -20.00 8.12
N ARG A 499 -10.38 -20.60 7.02
CA ARG A 499 -10.45 -19.94 5.71
C ARG A 499 -11.45 -18.79 5.71
N LEU A 500 -12.65 -19.02 6.21
CA LEU A 500 -13.70 -18.00 6.30
C LEU A 500 -13.31 -16.89 7.28
N LEU A 501 -12.63 -17.23 8.37
CA LEU A 501 -12.05 -16.27 9.31
C LEU A 501 -11.04 -15.35 8.62
N LYS A 502 -10.05 -15.92 7.91
CA LYS A 502 -9.06 -15.15 7.12
C LYS A 502 -9.74 -14.29 6.06
N GLN A 503 -10.76 -14.82 5.39
CA GLN A 503 -11.51 -14.11 4.37
C GLN A 503 -12.30 -12.94 4.97
N ASN A 504 -13.01 -13.15 6.07
CA ASN A 504 -13.72 -12.10 6.79
C ASN A 504 -12.73 -11.04 7.31
N SER A 505 -11.54 -11.46 7.78
CA SER A 505 -10.54 -10.51 8.25
C SER A 505 -9.94 -9.61 7.17
N ARG A 506 -9.94 -10.05 5.91
CA ARG A 506 -9.58 -9.19 4.76
C ARG A 506 -10.65 -8.16 4.45
N ILE A 507 -11.91 -8.42 4.82
CA ILE A 507 -13.06 -7.55 4.53
C ILE A 507 -13.31 -6.58 5.70
N SER A 508 -13.44 -7.12 6.92
CA SER A 508 -13.85 -6.39 8.13
C SER A 508 -12.70 -6.05 9.08
N GLY A 509 -11.44 -6.40 8.75
CA GLY A 509 -10.28 -6.19 9.62
C GLY A 509 -10.03 -7.34 10.61
N ILE A 510 -9.14 -7.17 11.59
CA ILE A 510 -8.83 -8.24 12.56
C ILE A 510 -9.96 -8.32 13.60
N GLY A 511 -10.59 -9.50 13.73
CA GLY A 511 -11.66 -9.74 14.70
C GLY A 511 -11.11 -10.23 16.04
N ASN A 512 -11.88 -10.02 17.10
CA ASN A 512 -11.55 -10.53 18.43
C ASN A 512 -11.95 -12.01 18.51
N SER A 513 -10.97 -12.89 18.64
CA SER A 513 -11.22 -14.32 18.87
C SER A 513 -11.69 -14.54 20.31
N THR A 514 -12.67 -15.43 20.46
CA THR A 514 -13.31 -15.73 21.74
C THR A 514 -12.79 -17.04 22.36
N GLY A 515 -12.14 -17.89 21.55
CA GLY A 515 -11.75 -19.24 21.95
C GLY A 515 -12.94 -20.19 22.09
N GLU A 516 -12.66 -21.46 22.38
CA GLU A 516 -13.69 -22.46 22.64
C GLU A 516 -14.38 -22.17 23.98
N THR A 517 -15.69 -21.92 23.92
CA THR A 517 -16.54 -21.56 25.06
C THR A 517 -17.68 -22.56 25.16
N ASP A 518 -17.84 -23.19 26.33
CA ASP A 518 -18.96 -24.05 26.65
C ASP A 518 -20.20 -23.22 27.00
N CYS A 519 -21.27 -23.42 26.23
CA CYS A 519 -22.55 -22.72 26.36
C CYS A 519 -23.64 -23.54 27.04
N GLY A 520 -23.31 -24.73 27.56
CA GLY A 520 -24.29 -25.66 28.14
C GLY A 520 -24.98 -26.53 27.09
N ASP A 521 -25.69 -27.57 27.55
CA ASP A 521 -26.41 -28.53 26.69
C ASP A 521 -25.55 -29.21 25.59
N GLY A 522 -24.25 -29.36 25.85
CA GLY A 522 -23.29 -29.93 24.90
C GLY A 522 -22.90 -29.01 23.74
N LEU A 523 -23.29 -27.73 23.79
CA LEU A 523 -22.92 -26.72 22.79
C LEU A 523 -21.60 -26.05 23.17
N VAL A 524 -20.55 -26.34 22.40
CA VAL A 524 -19.26 -25.61 22.49
C VAL A 524 -19.09 -24.76 21.23
N LEU A 525 -18.93 -23.44 21.44
CA LEU A 525 -18.76 -22.45 20.38
C LEU A 525 -17.32 -21.95 20.33
N ASP A 526 -16.80 -21.78 19.11
CA ASP A 526 -15.56 -21.04 18.84
C ASP A 526 -15.87 -19.97 17.81
N ALA A 527 -15.60 -18.71 18.15
CA ALA A 527 -16.03 -17.58 17.34
C ALA A 527 -15.01 -16.44 17.29
N ALA A 528 -15.16 -15.62 16.25
CA ALA A 528 -14.54 -14.30 16.14
C ALA A 528 -15.61 -13.24 15.95
N VAL A 529 -15.41 -12.09 16.58
CA VAL A 529 -16.36 -10.98 16.60
C VAL A 529 -15.71 -9.72 16.04
N TRP A 530 -16.46 -9.00 15.21
CA TRP A 530 -16.12 -7.66 14.73
C TRP A 530 -17.21 -6.69 15.14
N GLU A 531 -16.83 -5.61 15.78
CA GLU A 531 -17.77 -4.63 16.28
C GLU A 531 -17.32 -3.22 15.90
N THR A 532 -18.21 -2.47 15.29
CA THR A 532 -18.03 -1.03 15.01
C THR A 532 -19.13 -0.22 15.71
N GLN A 533 -19.23 1.08 15.42
CA GLN A 533 -20.32 1.91 15.95
C GLN A 533 -21.69 1.50 15.39
N ASP A 534 -21.75 1.03 14.15
CA ASP A 534 -23.03 0.83 13.43
C ASP A 534 -23.33 -0.64 13.09
N ASN A 535 -22.33 -1.52 13.19
CA ASN A 535 -22.44 -2.91 12.73
C ASN A 535 -21.80 -3.88 13.74
N PHE A 536 -22.42 -5.05 13.88
CA PHE A 536 -21.89 -6.18 14.63
C PHE A 536 -21.84 -7.40 13.73
N GLU A 537 -20.71 -8.11 13.74
CA GLU A 537 -20.52 -9.36 13.00
C GLU A 537 -19.95 -10.43 13.93
N MET A 538 -20.48 -11.64 13.81
CA MET A 538 -19.94 -12.80 14.53
C MET A 538 -19.87 -13.98 13.58
N LEU A 539 -18.67 -14.52 13.39
CA LEU A 539 -18.40 -15.76 12.67
C LEU A 539 -18.09 -16.84 13.71
N ALA A 540 -18.83 -17.94 13.69
CA ALA A 540 -18.73 -18.99 14.69
C ALA A 540 -18.80 -20.38 14.08
N ARG A 541 -18.13 -21.33 14.73
CA ARG A 541 -18.31 -22.77 14.51
C ARG A 541 -18.81 -23.42 15.79
N VAL A 542 -19.60 -24.48 15.63
CA VAL A 542 -19.91 -25.41 16.71
C VAL A 542 -18.86 -26.51 16.68
N VAL A 543 -18.12 -26.73 17.78
CA VAL A 543 -17.01 -27.70 17.82
C VAL A 543 -17.46 -29.11 17.42
N GLY A 544 -18.69 -29.51 17.81
CA GLY A 544 -19.31 -30.78 17.42
C GLY A 544 -19.84 -30.86 15.98
N LYS A 545 -19.80 -29.78 15.19
CA LYS A 545 -20.23 -29.72 13.78
C LYS A 545 -19.17 -29.04 12.90
N PRO A 546 -18.00 -29.68 12.69
CA PRO A 546 -16.84 -29.03 12.06
C PRO A 546 -17.05 -28.66 10.59
N ALA A 547 -18.01 -29.29 9.90
CA ALA A 547 -18.33 -29.00 8.50
C ALA A 547 -19.14 -27.71 8.29
N GLU A 548 -19.66 -27.12 9.36
CA GLU A 548 -20.62 -26.02 9.29
C GLU A 548 -20.07 -24.79 10.03
N VAL A 549 -20.05 -23.67 9.31
CA VAL A 549 -19.68 -22.37 9.87
C VAL A 549 -20.84 -21.41 9.67
N ARG A 550 -21.17 -20.69 10.74
CA ARG A 550 -22.28 -19.74 10.78
C ARG A 550 -21.74 -18.35 10.98
N MET A 551 -22.37 -17.38 10.35
CA MET A 551 -22.10 -15.97 10.59
C MET A 551 -23.41 -15.21 10.71
N VAL A 552 -23.42 -14.23 11.60
CA VAL A 552 -24.52 -13.27 11.73
C VAL A 552 -23.98 -11.85 11.63
N ARG A 553 -24.77 -10.99 11.00
CA ARG A 553 -24.49 -9.56 10.85
C ARG A 553 -25.74 -8.78 11.27
N PHE A 554 -25.55 -7.75 12.07
CA PHE A 554 -26.65 -6.92 12.57
C PHE A 554 -26.34 -5.44 12.45
N ASP A 555 -27.40 -4.68 12.21
CA ASP A 555 -27.49 -3.31 12.72
C ASP A 555 -27.30 -3.35 14.24
N LYS A 556 -26.31 -2.62 14.76
CA LYS A 556 -25.99 -2.62 16.19
C LYS A 556 -27.19 -2.20 17.06
N SER A 557 -28.06 -1.34 16.54
CA SER A 557 -29.28 -0.92 17.23
C SER A 557 -30.31 -2.03 17.41
N ALA A 558 -30.16 -3.15 16.69
CA ALA A 558 -31.07 -4.30 16.75
C ALA A 558 -30.70 -5.33 17.83
N LEU A 559 -29.52 -5.20 18.46
CA LEU A 559 -29.08 -6.11 19.51
C LEU A 559 -29.32 -5.54 20.91
N PRO A 560 -29.87 -6.32 21.85
CA PRO A 560 -29.89 -5.97 23.25
C PRO A 560 -28.47 -5.69 23.78
N PRO A 561 -28.26 -4.67 24.63
CA PRO A 561 -26.96 -4.43 25.23
C PRO A 561 -26.60 -5.55 26.21
N GLY A 562 -25.31 -5.91 26.28
CA GLY A 562 -24.77 -6.81 27.30
C GLY A 562 -24.91 -8.31 27.02
N LEU A 563 -25.17 -8.71 25.78
CA LEU A 563 -25.16 -10.12 25.38
C LEU A 563 -23.76 -10.74 25.53
N LYS A 564 -23.72 -11.92 26.13
CA LYS A 564 -22.54 -12.79 26.20
C LYS A 564 -22.48 -13.66 24.96
N LEU A 565 -21.31 -14.29 24.73
CA LEU A 565 -21.06 -15.11 23.55
C LEU A 565 -22.15 -16.17 23.29
N CYS A 566 -22.57 -16.87 24.33
CA CYS A 566 -23.55 -17.95 24.24
C CYS A 566 -24.97 -17.46 23.93
N ASP A 567 -25.30 -16.20 24.24
CA ASP A 567 -26.61 -15.64 23.94
C ASP A 567 -26.82 -15.50 22.41
N TYR A 568 -25.72 -15.35 21.66
CA TYR A 568 -25.72 -15.29 20.19
C TYR A 568 -26.01 -16.63 19.52
N ALA A 569 -25.95 -17.76 20.24
CA ALA A 569 -26.25 -19.08 19.69
C ALA A 569 -27.67 -19.15 19.11
N SER A 570 -28.64 -18.50 19.77
CA SER A 570 -30.02 -18.42 19.31
C SER A 570 -30.15 -17.73 17.95
N TYR A 571 -29.33 -16.72 17.69
CA TYR A 571 -29.31 -15.98 16.44
C TYR A 571 -28.57 -16.76 15.34
N LEU A 572 -27.43 -17.36 15.67
CA LEU A 572 -26.69 -18.20 14.72
C LEU A 572 -27.54 -19.35 14.18
N ASN A 573 -28.38 -19.96 15.03
CA ASN A 573 -29.20 -21.12 14.69
C ASN A 573 -30.59 -20.80 14.11
N ARG A 574 -30.94 -19.51 13.97
CA ARG A 574 -32.30 -19.11 13.59
C ARG A 574 -32.67 -19.43 12.14
N TYR A 575 -31.71 -19.37 11.22
CA TYR A 575 -31.89 -19.59 9.78
C TYR A 575 -30.82 -20.48 9.17
#